data_AF-A0A7V2HH71-F1
#
_entry.id   AF-A0A7V2HH71-F1
#
_cell.length_a   1.000
_cell.length_b   1.000
_cell.length_c   1.000
_cell.angle_alpha   90.00
_cell.angle_beta   90.00
_cell.angle_gamma   90.00
#
_symmetry.space_group_name_H-M   'P 1'
#
loop_
_entity.id
_entity.type
_entity.pdbx_description
1 polymer ?
#
loop_
_entity_poly.entity_id
_entity_poly.type
_entity_poly.pdbx_seq_one_letter_code
_entity_poly.pdbx_strand_id
1 'polypeptide(L)'
;MSDPEPVVRFWACYGSGCLKIEAARTRLQELAANDRTAPAGLWAVSVQAKWALAEIDGLDSSVILPRLPVLSTPVKSHGDALRRAIALAAENVRQGRGGPFGAVIVRGGAIIAEGVNRVTCFNDPTAHAEVAAIRDACRQTGDFNLSGCSIYSSCEPCPMCLGAIYWARLDRLYFAATREDAARAGFDDSFLYSQIPLDVRDRALPTTRLLGAEGRKPFRLWEASAGKIRY
;
A
#
# COMPACT_ATOMS: atom_id res chain seq x y z
N MET A 1 11.89 -18.03 37.76
CA MET A 1 10.91 -17.94 36.64
C MET A 1 11.48 -16.94 35.66
N SER A 2 11.85 -17.39 34.47
CA SER A 2 12.26 -16.51 33.37
C SER A 2 11.03 -15.73 32.88
N ASP A 3 11.19 -14.44 32.60
CA ASP A 3 10.13 -13.63 32.00
C ASP A 3 9.63 -14.26 30.69
N PRO A 4 8.32 -14.18 30.39
CA PRO A 4 7.78 -14.68 29.14
C PRO A 4 8.43 -13.94 27.95
N GLU A 5 8.81 -14.70 26.92
CA GLU A 5 9.43 -14.17 25.71
C GLU A 5 8.50 -13.11 25.07
N PRO A 6 9.03 -11.95 24.63
CA PRO A 6 8.22 -10.92 24.00
C PRO A 6 7.51 -11.46 22.75
N VAL A 7 6.19 -11.31 22.73
CA VAL A 7 5.33 -11.76 21.64
C VAL A 7 5.15 -10.63 20.63
N VAL A 8 5.35 -10.95 19.35
CA VAL A 8 5.20 -9.97 18.26
C VAL A 8 3.86 -10.19 17.57
N ARG A 9 3.16 -9.08 17.36
CA ARG A 9 1.86 -9.04 16.69
C ARG A 9 2.06 -8.59 15.26
N PHE A 10 1.76 -9.47 14.31
CA PHE A 10 1.81 -9.13 12.89
C PHE A 10 0.63 -9.76 12.16
N TRP A 11 0.30 -9.17 11.00
CA TRP A 11 -0.74 -9.70 10.13
C TRP A 11 -0.09 -10.59 9.08
N ALA A 12 -0.40 -11.88 9.12
CA ALA A 12 -0.02 -12.82 8.08
C ALA A 12 -1.13 -12.88 7.03
N CYS A 13 -0.84 -12.44 5.82
CA CYS A 13 -1.79 -12.43 4.71
C CYS A 13 -1.48 -13.54 3.69
N TYR A 14 -2.42 -14.46 3.48
CA TYR A 14 -2.31 -15.52 2.48
C TYR A 14 -3.49 -15.45 1.51
N GLY A 15 -3.21 -15.27 0.22
CA GLY A 15 -4.23 -15.06 -0.80
C GLY A 15 -5.14 -13.87 -0.43
N SER A 16 -6.44 -14.12 -0.30
CA SER A 16 -7.39 -13.10 0.14
C SER A 16 -7.42 -12.87 1.65
N GLY A 17 -7.05 -13.84 2.49
CA GLY A 17 -7.19 -13.76 3.96
C GLY A 17 -6.02 -13.05 4.67
N CYS A 18 -6.29 -12.40 5.81
CA CYS A 18 -5.27 -11.99 6.77
C CYS A 18 -5.64 -12.53 8.16
N LEU A 19 -4.68 -13.15 8.83
CA LEU A 19 -4.80 -13.63 10.20
C LEU A 19 -3.92 -12.76 11.09
N LYS A 20 -4.46 -12.33 12.24
CA LYS A 20 -3.64 -11.71 13.28
C LYS A 20 -2.85 -12.84 13.95
N ILE A 21 -1.53 -12.82 13.79
CA ILE A 21 -0.64 -13.77 14.44
C ILE A 21 0.02 -13.06 15.61
N GLU A 22 -0.08 -13.69 16.78
CA GLU A 22 0.72 -13.36 17.95
C GLU A 22 1.71 -14.52 18.13
N ALA A 23 2.98 -14.28 17.82
CA ALA A 23 4.02 -15.31 17.89
C ALA A 23 5.27 -14.77 18.59
N ALA A 24 5.84 -15.59 19.48
CA ALA A 24 7.16 -15.34 20.03
C ALA A 24 8.23 -15.44 18.93
N ARG A 25 9.40 -14.79 19.12
CA ARG A 25 10.50 -14.82 18.14
C ARG A 25 10.90 -16.25 17.81
N THR A 26 10.97 -17.15 18.79
CA THR A 26 11.27 -18.57 18.57
C THR A 26 10.31 -19.22 17.56
N ARG A 27 9.00 -18.93 17.67
CA ARG A 27 7.99 -19.45 16.73
C ARG A 27 8.10 -18.83 15.35
N LEU A 28 8.49 -17.55 15.26
CA LEU A 28 8.78 -16.90 13.98
C LEU A 28 10.00 -17.53 13.27
N GLN A 29 11.05 -17.89 14.02
CA GLN A 29 12.23 -18.56 13.48
C GLN A 29 11.89 -19.94 12.91
N GLU A 30 11.02 -20.70 13.59
CA GLU A 30 10.50 -21.98 13.09
C GLU A 30 9.69 -21.80 11.79
N LEU A 31 8.80 -20.80 11.74
CA LEU A 31 8.00 -20.52 10.54
C LEU A 31 8.88 -20.07 9.36
N ALA A 32 9.93 -19.29 9.64
CA ALA A 32 10.91 -18.81 8.67
C ALA A 32 11.83 -19.93 8.14
N ALA A 33 11.99 -21.04 8.86
CA ALA A 33 12.86 -22.15 8.45
C ALA A 33 12.35 -22.91 7.22
N ASN A 34 11.08 -22.75 6.86
CA ASN A 34 10.50 -23.40 5.66
C ASN A 34 11.09 -22.79 4.37
N ASP A 35 11.46 -23.65 3.43
CA ASP A 35 12.04 -23.29 2.14
C ASP A 35 11.01 -23.31 0.99
N ARG A 36 11.49 -23.09 -0.25
CA ARG A 36 10.65 -23.01 -1.47
C ARG A 36 9.96 -24.33 -1.86
N THR A 37 10.32 -25.45 -1.24
CA THR A 37 9.69 -26.76 -1.47
C THR A 37 8.42 -26.95 -0.66
N ALA A 38 8.14 -26.06 0.30
CA ALA A 38 6.93 -26.10 1.10
C ALA A 38 5.67 -25.77 0.25
N PRO A 39 4.50 -26.32 0.59
CA PRO A 39 3.22 -25.93 -0.03
C PRO A 39 3.04 -24.41 -0.01
N ALA A 40 2.44 -23.83 -1.05
CA ALA A 40 2.36 -22.38 -1.27
C ALA A 40 1.88 -21.58 -0.02
N GLY A 41 0.96 -22.15 0.76
CA GLY A 41 0.50 -21.61 2.05
C GLY A 41 1.58 -21.47 3.11
N LEU A 42 2.39 -22.51 3.30
CA LEU A 42 3.46 -22.55 4.29
C LEU A 42 4.63 -21.65 3.87
N TRP A 43 4.87 -21.57 2.57
CA TRP A 43 5.92 -20.73 2.02
C TRP A 43 5.62 -19.22 2.16
N ALA A 44 4.37 -18.79 1.95
CA ALA A 44 3.96 -17.40 2.18
C ALA A 44 4.06 -16.97 3.67
N VAL A 45 3.68 -17.88 4.58
CA VAL A 45 3.82 -17.67 6.03
C VAL A 45 5.30 -17.55 6.42
N SER A 46 6.19 -18.34 5.79
CA SER A 46 7.65 -18.23 5.98
C SER A 46 8.19 -16.86 5.58
N VAL A 47 7.72 -16.28 4.47
CA VAL A 47 8.12 -14.92 4.06
C VAL A 47 7.69 -13.86 5.07
N GLN A 48 6.45 -13.95 5.55
CA GLN A 48 5.92 -12.99 6.52
C GLN A 48 6.60 -13.13 7.89
N ALA A 49 6.94 -14.35 8.29
CA ALA A 49 7.74 -14.60 9.48
C ALA A 49 9.15 -13.99 9.35
N LYS A 50 9.78 -14.07 8.17
CA LYS A 50 11.06 -13.42 7.90
C LYS A 50 10.97 -11.90 7.89
N TRP A 51 9.87 -11.33 7.40
CA TRP A 51 9.62 -9.89 7.49
C TRP A 51 9.44 -9.42 8.93
N ALA A 52 8.63 -10.13 9.72
CA ALA A 52 8.46 -9.85 11.14
C ALA A 52 9.80 -9.94 11.88
N LEU A 53 10.63 -10.95 11.58
CA LEU A 53 11.98 -11.07 12.14
C LEU A 53 12.90 -9.91 11.72
N ALA A 54 12.90 -9.52 10.44
CA ALA A 54 13.68 -8.39 9.94
C ALA A 54 13.33 -7.08 10.65
N GLU A 55 12.03 -6.84 10.88
CA GLU A 55 11.52 -5.66 11.57
C GLU A 55 11.90 -5.66 13.06
N ILE A 56 11.85 -6.82 13.72
CA ILE A 56 12.33 -7.00 15.10
C ILE A 56 13.84 -6.76 15.21
N ASP A 57 14.61 -7.26 14.24
CA ASP A 57 16.07 -7.16 14.22
C ASP A 57 16.59 -5.79 13.74
N GLY A 58 15.69 -4.87 13.35
CA GLY A 58 16.06 -3.56 12.80
C GLY A 58 16.81 -3.66 11.47
N LEU A 59 16.67 -4.79 10.77
CA LEU A 59 17.32 -5.06 9.51
C LEU A 59 16.46 -4.56 8.35
N ASP A 60 17.12 -4.01 7.34
CA ASP A 60 16.45 -3.66 6.09
C ASP A 60 15.91 -4.94 5.43
N SER A 61 14.58 -5.08 5.43
CA SER A 61 13.87 -6.23 4.87
C SER A 61 14.15 -6.48 3.37
N SER A 62 14.71 -5.51 2.65
CA SER A 62 15.16 -5.66 1.26
C SER A 62 16.39 -6.56 1.10
N VAL A 63 17.12 -6.83 2.19
CA VAL A 63 18.37 -7.61 2.20
C VAL A 63 18.12 -9.11 2.43
N ILE A 64 17.00 -9.50 3.05
CA ILE A 64 16.83 -10.83 3.64
C ILE A 64 16.23 -11.88 2.69
N LEU A 65 15.62 -11.50 1.55
CA LEU A 65 14.90 -12.47 0.72
C LEU A 65 15.16 -12.35 -0.79
N PRO A 66 15.33 -13.48 -1.51
CA PRO A 66 15.37 -13.47 -2.96
C PRO A 66 14.04 -12.94 -3.50
N ARG A 67 14.12 -11.99 -4.44
CA ARG A 67 12.98 -11.46 -5.20
C ARG A 67 12.07 -12.60 -5.60
N LEU A 68 10.83 -12.52 -5.17
CA LEU A 68 9.83 -13.46 -5.62
C LEU A 68 9.58 -13.27 -7.10
N PRO A 69 9.37 -14.35 -7.87
CA PRO A 69 8.81 -14.17 -9.19
C PRO A 69 7.49 -13.45 -8.98
N VAL A 70 7.40 -12.23 -9.54
CA VAL A 70 6.17 -11.44 -9.58
C VAL A 70 5.08 -12.39 -10.09
N LEU A 71 4.10 -12.70 -9.24
CA LEU A 71 2.92 -13.45 -9.65
C LEU A 71 2.13 -12.55 -10.59
N SER A 72 2.60 -12.49 -11.83
CA SER A 72 2.10 -11.59 -12.84
C SER A 72 0.90 -12.25 -13.49
N THR A 73 -0.27 -11.64 -13.34
CA THR A 73 -1.50 -12.15 -13.95
C THR A 73 -1.70 -11.46 -15.29
N PRO A 74 -1.65 -12.18 -16.43
CA PRO A 74 -1.82 -11.57 -17.74
C PRO A 74 -3.19 -10.88 -17.87
N VAL A 75 -3.20 -9.72 -18.50
CA VAL A 75 -4.40 -8.93 -18.76
C VAL A 75 -4.53 -8.74 -20.27
N LYS A 76 -5.70 -9.07 -20.83
CA LYS A 76 -5.91 -8.95 -22.29
C LYS A 76 -6.38 -7.54 -22.68
N SER A 77 -6.98 -6.79 -21.75
CA SER A 77 -7.51 -5.45 -22.01
C SER A 77 -7.56 -4.58 -20.75
N HIS A 78 -7.63 -3.26 -20.91
CA HIS A 78 -7.89 -2.31 -19.82
C HIS A 78 -9.17 -2.66 -19.04
N GLY A 79 -10.21 -3.13 -19.74
CA GLY A 79 -11.45 -3.58 -19.12
C GLY A 79 -11.28 -4.79 -18.20
N ASP A 80 -10.36 -5.72 -18.49
CA ASP A 80 -10.09 -6.86 -17.62
C ASP A 80 -9.41 -6.42 -16.33
N ALA A 81 -8.41 -5.54 -16.40
CA ALA A 81 -7.75 -4.99 -15.22
C ALA A 81 -8.74 -4.19 -14.35
N LEU A 82 -9.59 -3.37 -14.98
CA LEU A 82 -10.59 -2.60 -14.26
C LEU A 82 -11.66 -3.50 -13.62
N ARG A 83 -12.13 -4.54 -14.32
CA ARG A 83 -13.03 -5.56 -13.74
C ARG A 83 -12.38 -6.28 -12.55
N ARG A 84 -11.07 -6.53 -12.58
CA ARG A 84 -10.35 -7.10 -11.45
C ARG A 84 -10.36 -6.15 -10.25
N ALA A 85 -10.08 -4.86 -10.44
CA ALA A 85 -10.16 -3.86 -9.38
C ALA A 85 -11.57 -3.78 -8.75
N ILE A 86 -12.63 -3.81 -9.57
CA ILE A 86 -14.03 -3.85 -9.11
C ILE A 86 -14.33 -5.12 -8.33
N ALA A 87 -13.87 -6.28 -8.80
CA ALA A 87 -14.07 -7.55 -8.11
C ALA A 87 -13.41 -7.56 -6.73
N LEU A 88 -12.18 -7.02 -6.62
CA LEU A 88 -11.46 -6.84 -5.36
C LEU A 88 -12.24 -5.94 -4.39
N ALA A 89 -12.76 -4.82 -4.88
CA ALA A 89 -13.58 -3.89 -4.09
C ALA A 89 -14.84 -4.57 -3.54
N ALA A 90 -15.59 -5.27 -4.40
CA ALA A 90 -16.83 -5.95 -4.02
C ALA A 90 -16.56 -7.06 -2.99
N GLU A 91 -15.49 -7.83 -3.17
CA GLU A 91 -15.12 -8.89 -2.24
C GLU A 91 -14.71 -8.34 -0.87
N ASN A 92 -13.98 -7.23 -0.85
CA ASN A 92 -13.57 -6.58 0.41
C ASN A 92 -14.76 -6.19 1.29
N VAL A 93 -15.85 -5.70 0.67
CA VAL A 93 -17.11 -5.38 1.34
C VAL A 93 -17.83 -6.64 1.81
N ARG A 94 -17.99 -7.64 0.93
CA ARG A 94 -18.69 -8.90 1.27
C ARG A 94 -18.05 -9.61 2.47
N GLN A 95 -16.74 -9.51 2.59
CA GLN A 95 -15.97 -10.11 3.68
C GLN A 95 -15.90 -9.24 4.94
N GLY A 96 -16.47 -8.02 4.91
CA GLY A 96 -16.41 -7.08 6.04
C GLY A 96 -14.99 -6.59 6.38
N ARG A 97 -14.08 -6.58 5.40
CA ARG A 97 -12.64 -6.31 5.62
C ARG A 97 -12.25 -4.85 5.45
N GLY A 98 -13.09 -4.04 4.84
CA GLY A 98 -12.86 -2.61 4.64
C GLY A 98 -13.85 -1.97 3.67
N GLY A 99 -13.51 -0.79 3.18
CA GLY A 99 -14.35 -0.03 2.25
C GLY A 99 -14.47 -0.64 0.84
N PRO A 100 -15.42 -0.15 0.02
CA PRO A 100 -15.74 -0.63 -1.34
C PRO A 100 -14.72 -0.18 -2.38
N PHE A 101 -13.43 -0.34 -2.11
CA PHE A 101 -12.37 0.11 -3.00
C PHE A 101 -11.31 -0.98 -3.21
N GLY A 102 -10.96 -1.17 -4.48
CA GLY A 102 -9.92 -2.06 -4.98
C GLY A 102 -9.13 -1.39 -6.10
N ALA A 103 -7.85 -1.74 -6.23
CA ALA A 103 -6.97 -1.23 -7.27
C ALA A 103 -5.98 -2.31 -7.72
N VAL A 104 -5.55 -2.23 -8.97
CA VAL A 104 -4.46 -3.08 -9.51
C VAL A 104 -3.47 -2.24 -10.30
N ILE A 105 -2.20 -2.66 -10.30
CA ILE A 105 -1.13 -2.04 -11.10
C ILE A 105 -0.67 -3.04 -12.15
N VAL A 106 -0.59 -2.60 -13.40
CA VAL A 106 -0.19 -3.39 -14.57
C VAL A 106 1.11 -2.87 -15.14
N ARG A 107 2.04 -3.77 -15.47
CA ARG A 107 3.26 -3.49 -16.23
C ARG A 107 3.43 -4.56 -17.31
N GLY A 108 3.73 -4.15 -18.55
CA GLY A 108 3.96 -5.10 -19.64
C GLY A 108 2.78 -6.04 -19.92
N GLY A 109 1.54 -5.59 -19.73
CA GLY A 109 0.34 -6.40 -19.95
C GLY A 109 0.01 -7.41 -18.85
N ALA A 110 0.67 -7.35 -17.69
CA ALA A 110 0.34 -8.19 -16.54
C ALA A 110 0.16 -7.38 -15.25
N ILE A 111 -0.80 -7.79 -14.42
CA ILE A 111 -0.97 -7.25 -13.06
C ILE A 111 0.26 -7.65 -12.26
N ILE A 112 0.96 -6.66 -11.72
CA ILE A 112 2.10 -6.86 -10.83
C ILE A 112 1.72 -6.63 -9.37
N ALA A 113 0.66 -5.88 -9.07
CA ALA A 113 0.23 -5.64 -7.69
C ALA A 113 -1.28 -5.43 -7.60
N GLU A 114 -1.85 -5.79 -6.44
CA GLU A 114 -3.26 -5.61 -6.10
C GLU A 114 -3.38 -4.95 -4.73
N GLY A 115 -4.40 -4.12 -4.56
CA GLY A 115 -4.70 -3.44 -3.30
C GLY A 115 -6.20 -3.35 -3.05
N VAL A 116 -6.58 -3.38 -1.78
CA VAL A 116 -7.94 -3.14 -1.29
C VAL A 116 -7.89 -2.19 -0.12
N ASN A 117 -8.99 -1.46 0.12
CA ASN A 117 -9.08 -0.58 1.28
C ASN A 117 -9.03 -1.40 2.59
N ARG A 118 -8.14 -1.00 3.50
CA ARG A 118 -7.89 -1.67 4.78
C ARG A 118 -7.85 -0.68 5.96
N VAL A 119 -8.49 0.47 5.81
CA VAL A 119 -8.41 1.56 6.79
C VAL A 119 -8.80 1.10 8.20
N THR A 120 -9.96 0.46 8.32
CA THR A 120 -10.51 0.04 9.62
C THR A 120 -9.83 -1.21 10.17
N CYS A 121 -9.37 -2.12 9.31
CA CYS A 121 -8.74 -3.36 9.77
C CYS A 121 -7.27 -3.19 10.17
N PHE A 122 -6.57 -2.19 9.60
CA PHE A 122 -5.18 -1.89 9.94
C PHE A 122 -5.01 -0.66 10.84
N ASN A 123 -6.10 0.03 11.19
CA ASN A 123 -6.04 1.32 11.89
C ASN A 123 -5.12 2.32 11.18
N ASP A 124 -5.10 2.29 9.85
CA ASP A 124 -4.27 3.15 9.00
C ASP A 124 -5.18 3.94 8.06
N PRO A 125 -5.44 5.24 8.31
CA PRO A 125 -6.29 6.06 7.43
C PRO A 125 -5.71 6.23 6.02
N THR A 126 -4.43 5.90 5.80
CA THR A 126 -3.78 5.93 4.48
C THR A 126 -3.89 4.62 3.72
N ALA A 127 -4.42 3.55 4.33
CA ALA A 127 -4.54 2.22 3.73
C ALA A 127 -5.69 2.11 2.70
N HIS A 128 -5.73 3.05 1.76
CA HIS A 128 -6.59 3.03 0.59
C HIS A 128 -6.09 2.00 -0.43
N ALA A 129 -6.96 1.57 -1.33
CA ALA A 129 -6.66 0.51 -2.28
C ALA A 129 -5.49 0.89 -3.21
N GLU A 130 -5.46 2.13 -3.70
CA GLU A 130 -4.44 2.67 -4.59
C GLU A 130 -3.09 2.77 -3.87
N VAL A 131 -3.09 3.29 -2.64
CA VAL A 131 -1.87 3.38 -1.81
C VAL A 131 -1.33 2.00 -1.50
N ALA A 132 -2.20 1.04 -1.16
CA ALA A 132 -1.81 -0.34 -0.91
C ALA A 132 -1.19 -0.99 -2.16
N ALA A 133 -1.82 -0.83 -3.33
CA ALA A 133 -1.31 -1.35 -4.59
C ALA A 133 0.05 -0.72 -4.97
N ILE A 134 0.22 0.60 -4.79
CA ILE A 134 1.49 1.31 -5.03
C ILE A 134 2.58 0.79 -4.10
N ARG A 135 2.31 0.73 -2.79
CA ARG A 135 3.27 0.20 -1.79
C ARG A 135 3.71 -1.21 -2.16
N ASP A 136 2.78 -2.04 -2.61
CA ASP A 136 3.08 -3.40 -3.01
C ASP A 136 3.89 -3.48 -4.32
N ALA A 137 3.52 -2.72 -5.35
CA ALA A 137 4.28 -2.64 -6.59
C ALA A 137 5.72 -2.17 -6.33
N CYS A 138 5.93 -1.13 -5.52
CA CYS A 138 7.28 -0.65 -5.20
C CYS A 138 8.13 -1.71 -4.50
N ARG A 139 7.54 -2.49 -3.58
CA ARG A 139 8.24 -3.62 -2.94
C ARG A 139 8.59 -4.70 -3.95
N GLN A 140 7.68 -5.02 -4.86
CA GLN A 140 7.91 -6.06 -5.87
C GLN A 140 8.96 -5.66 -6.91
N THR A 141 8.99 -4.40 -7.31
CA THR A 141 10.01 -3.87 -8.25
C THR A 141 11.33 -3.55 -7.57
N GLY A 142 11.31 -3.32 -6.26
CA GLY A 142 12.45 -2.78 -5.51
C GLY A 142 12.78 -1.34 -5.92
N ASP A 143 11.77 -0.57 -6.34
CA ASP A 143 11.92 0.79 -6.86
C ASP A 143 10.73 1.65 -6.41
N PHE A 144 10.98 2.91 -6.03
CA PHE A 144 9.94 3.88 -5.69
C PHE A 144 9.30 4.51 -6.93
N ASN A 145 9.93 4.36 -8.09
CA ASN A 145 9.44 4.84 -9.38
C ASN A 145 8.73 3.71 -10.14
N LEU A 146 7.45 3.91 -10.44
CA LEU A 146 6.59 2.98 -11.17
C LEU A 146 6.29 3.46 -12.61
N SER A 147 7.16 4.26 -13.22
CA SER A 147 7.05 4.59 -14.65
C SER A 147 7.01 3.32 -15.52
N GLY A 148 6.26 3.37 -16.61
CA GLY A 148 5.92 2.20 -17.41
C GLY A 148 4.83 1.30 -16.81
N CYS A 149 4.27 1.66 -15.64
CA CYS A 149 3.11 1.00 -15.06
C CYS A 149 1.84 1.85 -15.24
N SER A 150 0.69 1.18 -15.26
CA SER A 150 -0.64 1.80 -15.21
C SER A 150 -1.41 1.32 -14.00
N ILE A 151 -2.15 2.20 -13.33
CA ILE A 151 -3.04 1.85 -12.23
C ILE A 151 -4.49 1.84 -12.68
N TYR A 152 -5.26 0.87 -12.19
CA TYR A 152 -6.70 0.72 -12.43
C TYR A 152 -7.38 0.71 -11.08
N SER A 153 -8.23 1.70 -10.81
CA SER A 153 -8.94 1.86 -9.55
C SER A 153 -10.44 1.60 -9.74
N SER A 154 -11.06 0.91 -8.79
CA SER A 154 -12.52 0.69 -8.80
C SER A 154 -13.32 2.00 -8.70
N CYS A 155 -12.72 3.07 -8.19
CA CYS A 155 -13.30 4.40 -8.06
C CYS A 155 -12.27 5.47 -8.44
N GLU A 156 -12.72 6.64 -8.85
CA GLU A 156 -11.88 7.82 -9.03
C GLU A 156 -11.06 8.07 -7.75
N PRO A 157 -9.72 8.19 -7.83
CA PRO A 157 -8.91 8.35 -6.64
C PRO A 157 -9.21 9.63 -5.86
N CYS A 158 -9.27 9.52 -4.54
CA CYS A 158 -9.32 10.69 -3.65
C CYS A 158 -8.02 11.52 -3.75
N PRO A 159 -7.99 12.76 -3.23
CA PRO A 159 -6.81 13.63 -3.30
C PRO A 159 -5.50 12.99 -2.81
N MET A 160 -5.56 12.22 -1.73
CA MET A 160 -4.40 11.49 -1.20
C MET A 160 -3.88 10.45 -2.21
N CYS A 161 -4.79 9.66 -2.77
CA CYS A 161 -4.44 8.59 -3.71
C CYS A 161 -3.97 9.16 -5.04
N LEU A 162 -4.59 10.24 -5.53
CA LEU A 162 -4.14 10.96 -6.72
C LEU A 162 -2.71 11.49 -6.50
N GLY A 163 -2.43 12.11 -5.36
CA GLY A 163 -1.08 12.53 -4.99
C GLY A 163 -0.09 11.37 -4.98
N ALA A 164 -0.45 10.24 -4.35
CA ALA A 164 0.40 9.04 -4.33
C ALA A 164 0.70 8.50 -5.73
N ILE A 165 -0.28 8.53 -6.65
CA ILE A 165 -0.09 8.11 -8.05
C ILE A 165 0.93 9.00 -8.76
N TYR A 166 0.85 10.32 -8.57
CA TYR A 166 1.82 11.26 -9.12
C TYR A 166 3.23 11.07 -8.54
N TRP A 167 3.34 10.90 -7.22
CA TRP A 167 4.63 10.64 -6.55
C TRP A 167 5.25 9.32 -6.98
N ALA A 168 4.44 8.29 -7.27
CA ALA A 168 4.89 7.01 -7.78
C ALA A 168 5.22 7.02 -9.29
N ARG A 169 4.98 8.14 -9.99
CA ARG A 169 5.31 8.33 -11.42
C ARG A 169 4.65 7.31 -12.37
N LEU A 170 3.45 6.84 -12.01
CA LEU A 170 2.63 5.98 -12.87
C LEU A 170 2.25 6.71 -14.16
N ASP A 171 2.29 6.01 -15.29
CA ASP A 171 2.08 6.64 -16.61
C ASP A 171 0.59 6.93 -16.88
N ARG A 172 -0.30 6.09 -16.32
CA ARG A 172 -1.74 6.13 -16.58
C ARG A 172 -2.54 5.71 -15.35
N LEU A 173 -3.70 6.35 -15.21
CA LEU A 173 -4.75 6.01 -14.26
C LEU A 173 -6.04 5.73 -15.05
N TYR A 174 -6.68 4.61 -14.76
CA TYR A 174 -8.02 4.25 -15.23
C TYR A 174 -8.92 4.05 -14.02
N PHE A 175 -10.17 4.50 -14.07
CA PHE A 175 -11.12 4.29 -12.97
C PHE A 175 -12.52 3.92 -13.46
N ALA A 176 -13.34 3.33 -12.58
CA ALA A 176 -14.71 2.90 -12.88
C ALA A 176 -15.78 3.80 -12.26
N ALA A 177 -15.97 3.75 -10.95
CA ALA A 177 -16.90 4.63 -10.24
C ALA A 177 -16.32 6.05 -10.09
N THR A 178 -17.18 7.04 -9.91
CA THR A 178 -16.82 8.46 -9.77
C THR A 178 -16.71 8.86 -8.29
N ARG A 179 -16.05 9.99 -7.99
CA ARG A 179 -16.06 10.56 -6.63
C ARG A 179 -17.45 10.94 -6.16
N GLU A 180 -18.38 11.25 -7.06
CA GLU A 180 -19.78 11.51 -6.73
C GLU A 180 -20.49 10.23 -6.31
N ASP A 181 -20.13 9.06 -6.86
CA ASP A 181 -20.63 7.76 -6.39
C ASP A 181 -20.13 7.46 -4.97
N ALA A 182 -18.85 7.72 -4.70
CA ALA A 182 -18.26 7.58 -3.37
C ALA A 182 -18.95 8.54 -2.35
N ALA A 183 -19.18 9.80 -2.74
CA ALA A 183 -19.86 10.78 -1.89
C ALA A 183 -21.30 10.34 -1.54
N ARG A 184 -22.06 9.79 -2.50
CA ARG A 184 -23.41 9.26 -2.22
C ARG A 184 -23.39 8.07 -1.27
N ALA A 185 -22.30 7.31 -1.24
CA ALA A 185 -22.08 6.23 -0.28
C ALA A 185 -21.56 6.70 1.10
N GLY A 186 -21.38 8.02 1.29
CA GLY A 186 -20.97 8.61 2.56
C GLY A 186 -19.45 8.77 2.73
N PHE A 187 -18.67 8.71 1.65
CA PHE A 187 -17.23 8.98 1.70
C PHE A 187 -16.89 10.44 1.38
N ASP A 188 -15.82 10.96 1.99
CA ASP A 188 -15.46 12.38 1.95
C ASP A 188 -14.68 12.80 0.69
N ASP A 189 -14.53 11.93 -0.32
CA ASP A 189 -13.71 12.18 -1.52
C ASP A 189 -13.99 13.54 -2.16
N SER A 190 -15.27 13.84 -2.39
CA SER A 190 -15.71 15.11 -2.99
C SER A 190 -15.46 16.32 -2.07
N PHE A 191 -15.65 16.15 -0.75
CA PHE A 191 -15.35 17.19 0.23
C PHE A 191 -13.85 17.51 0.25
N LEU A 192 -12.98 16.49 0.25
CA LEU A 192 -11.53 16.68 0.26
C LEU A 192 -11.06 17.43 -0.99
N TYR A 193 -11.62 17.11 -2.17
CA TYR A 193 -11.33 17.87 -3.39
C TYR A 193 -11.73 19.34 -3.27
N SER A 194 -12.83 19.66 -2.59
CA SER A 194 -13.26 21.05 -2.40
C SER A 194 -12.32 21.84 -1.48
N GLN A 195 -11.53 21.18 -0.62
CA GLN A 195 -10.59 21.85 0.29
C GLN A 195 -9.27 22.25 -0.37
N ILE A 196 -8.85 21.57 -1.44
CA ILE A 196 -7.55 21.78 -2.11
C ILE A 196 -7.40 23.21 -2.68
N PRO A 197 -8.35 23.74 -3.47
CA PRO A 197 -8.17 25.03 -4.11
C PRO A 197 -8.32 26.22 -3.15
N LEU A 198 -8.75 26.01 -1.91
CA LEU A 198 -8.95 27.06 -0.91
C LEU A 198 -7.60 27.59 -0.39
N ASP A 199 -7.56 28.89 -0.05
CA ASP A 199 -6.48 29.45 0.75
C ASP A 199 -6.37 28.66 2.06
N VAL A 200 -5.15 28.53 2.59
CA VAL A 200 -4.90 27.74 3.81
C VAL A 200 -5.73 28.20 5.00
N ARG A 201 -6.15 29.47 5.03
CA ARG A 201 -7.00 30.05 6.09
C ARG A 201 -8.48 29.71 5.93
N ASP A 202 -8.91 29.38 4.71
CA ASP A 202 -10.32 29.16 4.37
C ASP A 202 -10.71 27.67 4.36
N ARG A 203 -9.75 26.78 4.63
CA ARG A 203 -9.99 25.34 4.74
C ARG A 203 -10.82 25.02 5.98
N ALA A 204 -11.66 24.00 5.87
CA ALA A 204 -12.41 23.45 6.98
C ALA A 204 -11.51 22.93 8.11
N LEU A 205 -10.28 22.50 7.78
CA LEU A 205 -9.23 22.19 8.75
C LEU A 205 -8.48 23.47 9.12
N PRO A 206 -8.63 24.00 10.36
CA PRO A 206 -7.93 25.21 10.77
C PRO A 206 -6.42 25.02 10.65
N THR A 207 -5.78 25.84 9.83
CA THR A 207 -4.36 25.71 9.50
C THR A 207 -3.62 27.00 9.85
N THR A 208 -2.61 26.90 10.70
CA THR A 208 -1.77 28.03 11.12
C THR A 208 -0.32 27.77 10.71
N ARG A 209 0.30 28.73 10.01
CA ARG A 209 1.72 28.66 9.65
C ARG A 209 2.59 29.22 10.77
N LEU A 210 3.50 28.42 11.31
CA LEU A 210 4.46 28.80 12.34
C LEU A 210 5.91 28.56 11.88
N LEU A 211 6.88 29.21 12.54
CA LEU A 211 8.33 28.96 12.37
C LEU A 211 8.83 29.00 10.91
N GLY A 212 8.27 29.89 10.08
CA GLY A 212 8.51 29.88 8.64
C GLY A 212 9.97 30.06 8.20
N ALA A 213 10.82 30.68 9.04
CA ALA A 213 12.26 30.80 8.78
C ALA A 213 13.03 29.50 9.07
N GLU A 214 12.76 28.88 10.22
CA GLU A 214 13.37 27.60 10.62
C GLU A 214 12.91 26.45 9.73
N GLY A 215 11.64 26.44 9.35
CA GLY A 215 11.07 25.45 8.43
C GLY A 215 11.74 25.42 7.05
N ARG A 216 12.51 26.45 6.68
CA ARG A 216 13.32 26.44 5.43
C ARG A 216 14.62 25.64 5.55
N LYS A 217 15.08 25.33 6.76
CA LYS A 217 16.38 24.67 7.00
C LYS A 217 16.50 23.29 6.33
N PRO A 218 15.50 22.38 6.40
CA PRO A 218 15.60 21.08 5.73
C PRO A 218 15.80 21.19 4.22
N PHE A 219 15.14 22.15 3.55
CA PHE A 219 15.28 22.34 2.10
C PHE A 219 16.67 22.83 1.71
N ARG A 220 17.27 23.75 2.47
CA ARG A 220 18.66 24.19 2.24
C ARG A 220 19.66 23.04 2.40
N LEU A 221 19.44 22.18 3.41
CA LEU A 221 20.27 20.98 3.61
C LEU A 221 20.12 20.01 2.44
N TRP A 222 18.89 19.81 1.94
CA TRP A 222 18.64 19.03 0.74
C TRP A 222 19.34 19.61 -0.49
N GLU A 223 19.19 20.91 -0.76
CA GLU A 223 19.84 21.62 -1.87
C GLU A 223 21.36 21.43 -1.87
N ALA A 224 22.00 21.52 -0.70
CA ALA A 224 23.43 21.34 -0.53
C ALA A 224 23.91 19.86 -0.55
N SER A 225 23.01 18.89 -0.36
CA SER A 225 23.40 17.47 -0.30
C SER A 225 23.88 16.94 -1.64
N ALA A 226 25.13 16.46 -1.71
CA ALA A 226 25.71 15.91 -2.95
C ALA A 226 25.14 14.53 -3.33
N GLY A 227 24.76 13.71 -2.35
CA GLY A 227 24.29 12.33 -2.53
C GLY A 227 22.78 12.15 -2.53
N LYS A 228 22.00 13.23 -2.67
CA LYS A 228 20.54 13.16 -2.63
C LYS A 228 19.96 12.39 -3.82
N ILE A 229 18.98 11.53 -3.55
CA ILE A 229 18.18 10.87 -4.58
C ILE A 229 16.90 11.69 -4.78
N ARG A 230 16.69 12.23 -5.99
CA ARG A 230 15.46 12.95 -6.32
C ARG A 230 14.31 11.96 -6.47
N TYR A 231 13.13 12.37 -6.00
CA TYR A 231 11.88 11.63 -6.11
C TYR A 231 10.74 12.56 -6.52
#